data_AF-A0A2W4T5M3-F1
#
_entry.id   AF-A0A2W4T5M3-F1
#
_cell.length_a   1.000
_cell.length_b   1.000
_cell.length_c   1.000
_cell.angle_alpha   90.00
_cell.angle_beta   90.00
_cell.angle_gamma   90.00
#
_symmetry.space_group_name_H-M   'P 1'
#
loop_
_entity.id
_entity.type
_entity.pdbx_description
1 polymer ?
#
loop_
_entity_poly.entity_id
_entity_poly.type
_entity_poly.pdbx_seq_one_letter_code
_entity_poly.pdbx_strand_id
1 'polypeptide(L)'
;MSERVDFSKLRERFDKLPPGLRAELRRVANPEELSERPAFYRLVADLEPGDGIRRVVFCLPWVAHGKGKRLGAELADAQINERRLFQVIRSAYPNDVVQLRRLLQHASPAADWDVLGPILLRWSREDKRRVLEDYYLKSSRLDSESAV
;
A
#
# COMPACT_ATOMS: atom_id res chain seq x y z
N MET A 1 18.40 -17.56 -8.51
CA MET A 1 17.52 -17.78 -7.34
C MET A 1 16.81 -16.47 -7.08
N SER A 2 15.49 -16.39 -7.27
CA SER A 2 14.75 -15.15 -7.00
C SER A 2 14.56 -15.05 -5.49
N GLU A 3 15.34 -14.19 -4.85
CA GLU A 3 15.19 -13.90 -3.43
C GLU A 3 13.82 -13.24 -3.24
N ARG A 4 12.95 -13.89 -2.46
CA ARG A 4 11.59 -13.40 -2.21
C ARG A 4 11.71 -12.13 -1.37
N VAL A 5 11.19 -11.02 -1.89
CA VAL A 5 11.23 -9.72 -1.21
C VAL A 5 10.60 -9.84 0.19
N ASP A 6 11.36 -9.45 1.21
CA ASP A 6 10.92 -9.37 2.60
C ASP A 6 10.34 -7.97 2.85
N PHE A 7 9.01 -7.86 2.76
CA PHE A 7 8.32 -6.58 2.79
C PHE A 7 8.20 -5.97 4.19
N SER A 8 8.10 -6.80 5.23
CA SER A 8 8.16 -6.33 6.61
C SER A 8 9.54 -5.73 6.92
N LYS A 9 10.63 -6.38 6.50
CA LYS A 9 11.98 -5.77 6.59
C LYS A 9 12.13 -4.51 5.74
N LEU A 10 11.58 -4.47 4.52
CA LEU A 10 11.60 -3.25 3.70
C LEU A 10 10.90 -2.09 4.42
N ARG A 11 9.77 -2.36 5.09
CA ARG A 11 9.07 -1.38 5.91
C ARG A 11 9.94 -0.92 7.10
N GLU A 12 10.60 -1.82 7.81
CA GLU A 12 11.51 -1.44 8.89
C GLU A 12 12.70 -0.59 8.40
N ARG A 13 13.28 -0.93 7.25
CA ARG A 13 14.36 -0.12 6.64
C ARG A 13 13.88 1.29 6.33
N PHE A 14 12.65 1.45 5.83
CA PHE A 14 12.06 2.77 5.62
C PHE A 14 11.90 3.55 6.93
N ASP A 15 11.50 2.91 8.04
CA ASP A 15 11.42 3.60 9.34
C ASP A 15 12.78 4.13 9.80
N LYS A 16 13.84 3.36 9.54
CA LYS A 16 15.22 3.70 9.91
C LYS A 16 15.88 4.74 8.98
N LEU A 17 15.23 5.11 7.87
CA LEU A 17 15.77 6.15 7.00
C LEU A 17 15.80 7.52 7.71
N PRO A 18 16.85 8.32 7.47
CA PRO A 18 16.90 9.71 7.91
C PRO A 18 15.66 10.51 7.49
N PRO A 19 15.19 11.48 8.30
CA PRO A 19 14.00 12.27 8.00
C PRO A 19 14.01 12.91 6.60
N GLY A 20 15.17 13.39 6.14
CA GLY A 20 15.32 13.97 4.79
C GLY A 20 15.01 12.98 3.66
N LEU A 21 15.54 11.75 3.74
CA LEU A 21 15.29 10.71 2.74
C LEU A 21 13.84 10.21 2.79
N ARG A 22 13.24 10.12 3.97
CA ARG A 22 11.79 9.82 4.09
C ARG A 22 10.94 10.92 3.49
N ALA A 23 11.28 12.19 3.71
CA ALA A 23 10.56 13.33 3.16
C ALA A 23 10.67 13.38 1.62
N GLU A 24 11.84 13.06 1.07
CA GLU A 24 12.05 12.91 -0.38
C GLU A 24 11.09 11.86 -0.97
N LEU A 25 11.03 10.65 -0.38
CA LEU A 25 10.13 9.58 -0.83
C LEU A 25 8.64 9.93 -0.66
N ARG A 26 8.27 10.74 0.33
CA ARG A 26 6.87 11.16 0.55
C ARG A 26 6.36 12.19 -0.45
N ARG A 27 7.25 12.99 -1.04
CA ARG A 27 6.91 14.15 -1.88
C ARG A 27 6.66 13.82 -3.34
N VAL A 28 7.05 12.64 -3.81
CA VAL A 28 6.85 12.22 -5.21
C VAL A 28 5.37 12.29 -5.60
N ALA A 29 5.01 12.72 -6.81
CA ALA A 29 3.59 12.82 -7.20
C ALA A 29 3.02 11.49 -7.72
N ASN A 30 3.87 10.69 -8.37
CA ASN A 30 3.54 9.39 -8.94
C ASN A 30 4.66 8.35 -8.69
N PRO A 31 4.43 7.05 -8.93
CA PRO A 31 5.44 6.02 -8.67
C PRO A 31 6.71 6.12 -9.56
N GLU A 32 6.61 6.64 -10.77
CA GLU A 32 7.73 6.68 -11.73
C GLU A 32 8.83 7.64 -11.28
N GLU A 33 8.44 8.78 -10.69
CA GLU A 33 9.34 9.78 -10.10
C GLU A 33 10.30 9.20 -9.05
N LEU A 34 9.99 8.03 -8.44
CA LEU A 34 10.91 7.36 -7.52
C LEU A 34 12.25 6.99 -8.17
N SER A 35 12.25 6.77 -9.49
CA SER A 35 13.47 6.46 -10.27
C SER A 35 14.44 7.64 -10.34
N GLU A 36 14.00 8.84 -9.98
CA GLU A 36 14.82 10.06 -9.95
C GLU A 36 15.29 10.40 -8.52
N ARG A 37 14.95 9.57 -7.53
CA ARG A 37 15.20 9.83 -6.11
C ARG A 37 16.33 8.96 -5.58
N PRO A 38 17.48 9.52 -5.18
CA PRO A 38 18.53 8.76 -4.50
C PRO A 38 18.03 7.99 -3.27
N ALA A 39 17.04 8.53 -2.55
CA ALA A 39 16.44 7.83 -1.41
C ALA A 39 15.80 6.48 -1.79
N PHE A 40 15.28 6.35 -3.02
CA PHE A 40 14.69 5.10 -3.51
C PHE A 40 15.75 4.01 -3.63
N TYR A 41 16.81 4.26 -4.41
CA TYR A 41 17.88 3.27 -4.63
C TYR A 41 18.62 2.88 -3.35
N ARG A 42 18.75 3.81 -2.39
CA ARG A 42 19.30 3.50 -1.06
C ARG A 42 18.41 2.58 -0.25
N LEU A 43 17.09 2.74 -0.36
CA LEU A 43 16.12 1.92 0.37
C LEU A 43 16.05 0.49 -0.20
N VAL A 44 16.17 0.35 -1.52
CA VAL A 44 15.99 -0.91 -2.25
C VAL A 44 17.30 -1.50 -2.76
N ALA A 45 18.43 -1.18 -2.12
CA ALA A 45 19.78 -1.48 -2.63
C ALA A 45 20.06 -2.97 -2.92
N ASP A 46 19.34 -3.88 -2.27
CA ASP A 46 19.41 -5.34 -2.41
C ASP A 46 18.23 -5.93 -3.22
N LEU A 47 17.40 -5.08 -3.83
CA LEU A 47 16.23 -5.49 -4.61
C LEU A 47 16.34 -4.99 -6.04
N GLU A 48 15.72 -5.73 -6.97
CA GLU A 48 15.62 -5.29 -8.37
C GLU A 48 14.64 -4.10 -8.49
N PRO A 49 15.08 -2.91 -8.95
CA PRO A 49 14.26 -1.70 -9.00
C PRO A 49 13.30 -1.70 -10.20
N GLY A 50 12.22 -2.50 -10.11
CA GLY A 50 11.13 -2.56 -11.10
C GLY A 50 9.86 -1.82 -10.69
N ASP A 51 8.86 -1.80 -11.59
CA ASP A 51 7.56 -1.13 -11.37
C ASP A 51 6.85 -1.63 -10.11
N GLY A 52 6.93 -2.94 -9.84
CA GLY A 52 6.37 -3.53 -8.62
C GLY A 52 6.95 -2.90 -7.35
N ILE A 53 8.28 -2.76 -7.30
CA ILE A 53 8.98 -2.17 -6.15
C ILE A 53 8.68 -0.67 -6.04
N ARG A 54 8.58 0.05 -7.17
CA ARG A 54 8.13 1.45 -7.17
C ARG A 54 6.75 1.60 -6.55
N ARG A 55 5.77 0.78 -6.94
CA ARG A 55 4.42 0.79 -6.35
C ARG A 55 4.44 0.53 -4.85
N VAL A 56 5.23 -0.46 -4.41
CA VAL A 56 5.41 -0.77 -2.99
C VAL A 56 5.98 0.44 -2.24
N VAL A 57 7.09 1.00 -2.70
CA VAL A 57 7.75 2.15 -2.04
C VAL A 57 6.88 3.40 -2.07
N PHE A 58 6.08 3.60 -3.12
CA PHE A 58 5.17 4.75 -3.22
C PHE A 58 4.06 4.73 -2.15
N CYS A 59 3.59 3.54 -1.78
CA CYS A 59 2.59 3.34 -0.73
C CYS A 59 3.20 3.22 0.69
N LEU A 60 4.45 2.78 0.77
CA LEU A 60 5.18 2.47 2.02
C LEU A 60 5.06 3.53 3.13
N PRO A 61 5.16 4.85 2.86
CA PRO A 61 5.13 5.87 3.91
C PRO A 61 3.79 6.02 4.62
N TRP A 62 2.73 5.44 4.07
CA TRP A 62 1.34 5.71 4.43
C TRP A 62 0.65 4.49 5.03
N VAL A 63 1.36 3.38 5.24
CA VAL A 63 0.84 2.17 5.85
C VAL A 63 1.80 1.67 6.92
N ALA A 64 1.33 1.66 8.17
CA ALA A 64 2.08 1.05 9.26
C ALA A 64 2.09 -0.48 9.14
N HIS A 65 3.09 -1.15 9.71
CA HIS A 65 3.04 -2.60 9.81
C HIS A 65 2.07 -3.03 10.92
N GLY A 66 1.12 -3.89 10.58
CA GLY A 66 0.16 -4.45 11.52
C GLY A 66 -0.08 -5.92 11.21
N LYS A 67 0.58 -6.82 11.95
CA LYS A 67 0.52 -8.27 11.73
C LYS A 67 -0.93 -8.78 11.72
N GLY A 68 -1.29 -9.58 10.71
CA GLY A 68 -2.63 -10.13 10.52
C GLY A 68 -3.70 -9.15 10.01
N LYS A 69 -3.40 -7.85 9.91
CA LYS A 69 -4.36 -6.85 9.42
C LYS A 69 -4.39 -6.81 7.90
N ARG A 70 -5.59 -6.81 7.31
CA ARG A 70 -5.79 -6.74 5.86
C ARG A 70 -6.14 -5.32 5.45
N LEU A 71 -5.55 -4.85 4.36
CA LEU A 71 -5.74 -3.47 3.91
C LEU A 71 -7.22 -3.12 3.67
N GLY A 72 -7.98 -4.00 3.01
CA GLY A 72 -9.39 -3.73 2.73
C GLY A 72 -10.22 -3.54 4.00
N ALA A 73 -10.01 -4.39 5.00
CA ALA A 73 -10.68 -4.29 6.30
C ALA A 73 -10.34 -2.98 7.04
N GLU A 74 -9.06 -2.57 7.01
CA GLU A 74 -8.64 -1.32 7.66
C GLU A 74 -9.18 -0.08 6.93
N LEU A 75 -9.37 -0.14 5.61
CA LEU A 75 -10.07 0.92 4.86
C LEU A 75 -11.55 1.00 5.23
N ALA A 76 -12.20 -0.14 5.51
CA ALA A 76 -13.58 -0.17 6.01
C ALA A 76 -13.69 0.40 7.42
N ASP A 77 -12.78 0.01 8.32
CA ASP A 77 -12.71 0.57 9.68
C ASP A 77 -12.49 2.09 9.67
N ALA A 78 -11.68 2.59 8.74
CA ALA A 78 -11.47 4.02 8.51
C ALA A 78 -12.63 4.73 7.76
N GLN A 79 -13.76 4.03 7.53
CA GLN A 79 -14.96 4.57 6.87
C GLN A 79 -14.65 5.21 5.51
N ILE A 80 -13.71 4.64 4.75
CA ILE A 80 -13.42 5.11 3.40
C ILE A 80 -14.64 4.86 2.51
N ASN A 81 -15.15 5.94 1.91
CA ASN A 81 -16.31 5.84 1.03
C ASN A 81 -16.07 4.80 -0.09
N GLU A 82 -16.99 3.85 -0.20
CA GLU A 82 -16.97 2.74 -1.15
C GLU A 82 -16.75 3.21 -2.61
N ARG A 83 -17.33 4.34 -3.02
CA ARG A 83 -17.13 4.89 -4.37
C ARG A 83 -15.67 5.23 -4.63
N ARG A 84 -14.95 5.74 -3.62
CA ARG A 84 -13.52 6.04 -3.73
C ARG A 84 -12.68 4.78 -3.88
N LEU A 85 -13.06 3.69 -3.19
CA LEU A 85 -12.41 2.39 -3.39
C LEU A 85 -12.66 1.87 -4.80
N PHE A 86 -13.90 1.90 -5.32
CA PHE A 86 -14.18 1.48 -6.70
C PHE A 86 -13.43 2.28 -7.76
N GLN A 87 -13.20 3.58 -7.54
CA GLN A 87 -12.37 4.40 -8.43
C GLN A 87 -10.95 3.81 -8.55
N VAL A 88 -10.34 3.41 -7.43
CA VAL A 88 -9.02 2.73 -7.42
C VAL A 88 -9.07 1.42 -8.20
N ILE A 89 -10.07 0.57 -7.91
CA ILE A 89 -10.16 -0.77 -8.50
C ILE A 89 -10.33 -0.72 -10.02
N ARG A 90 -11.11 0.25 -10.53
CA ARG A 90 -11.43 0.40 -11.95
C ARG A 90 -10.41 1.23 -12.73
N SER A 91 -9.55 1.99 -12.05
CA SER A 91 -8.51 2.79 -12.70
C SER A 91 -7.36 1.91 -13.21
N ALA A 92 -6.68 2.42 -14.24
CA ALA A 92 -5.45 1.85 -14.78
C ALA A 92 -4.22 2.51 -14.14
N TYR A 93 -3.06 1.85 -14.28
CA TYR A 93 -1.77 2.41 -13.89
C TYR A 93 -1.44 3.67 -14.71
N PRO A 94 -0.86 4.72 -14.09
CA PRO A 94 -0.49 4.87 -12.67
C PRO A 94 -1.60 5.42 -11.76
N ASN A 95 -2.75 5.79 -12.33
CA ASN A 95 -3.81 6.51 -11.61
C ASN A 95 -4.44 5.69 -10.47
N ASP A 96 -4.56 4.39 -10.63
CA ASP A 96 -5.02 3.48 -9.57
C ASP A 96 -4.14 3.57 -8.31
N VAL A 97 -2.81 3.53 -8.46
CA VAL A 97 -1.85 3.59 -7.35
C VAL A 97 -1.81 4.99 -6.75
N VAL A 98 -1.90 6.05 -7.58
CA VAL A 98 -2.01 7.44 -7.10
C VAL A 98 -3.27 7.64 -6.26
N GLN A 99 -4.41 7.13 -6.72
CA GLN A 99 -5.66 7.19 -5.98
C GLN A 99 -5.61 6.34 -4.72
N LEU A 100 -5.02 5.13 -4.78
CA LEU A 100 -4.82 4.28 -3.61
C LEU A 100 -4.05 5.04 -2.54
N ARG A 101 -2.92 5.68 -2.89
CA ARG A 101 -2.14 6.48 -1.95
C ARG A 101 -2.97 7.56 -1.26
N ARG A 102 -3.87 8.22 -1.97
CA ARG A 102 -4.77 9.23 -1.37
C ARG A 102 -5.71 8.60 -0.33
N LEU A 103 -6.14 7.37 -0.53
CA LEU A 103 -6.90 6.63 0.48
C LEU A 103 -6.03 6.28 1.68
N LEU A 104 -4.80 5.81 1.45
CA LEU A 104 -3.85 5.46 2.51
C LEU A 104 -3.47 6.68 3.36
N GLN A 105 -3.25 7.84 2.73
CA GLN A 105 -3.00 9.11 3.42
C GLN A 105 -4.18 9.53 4.31
N HIS A 106 -5.40 9.31 3.84
CA HIS A 106 -6.61 9.65 4.58
C HIS A 106 -6.84 8.69 5.76
N ALA A 107 -6.72 7.38 5.52
CA ALA A 107 -7.02 6.35 6.51
C ALA A 107 -5.87 6.08 7.49
N SER A 108 -4.62 6.36 7.09
CA SER A 108 -3.40 5.96 7.82
C SER A 108 -3.44 4.53 8.38
N PRO A 109 -3.73 3.50 7.55
CA PRO A 109 -4.02 2.16 8.03
C PRO A 109 -2.77 1.43 8.55
N ALA A 110 -2.97 0.40 9.35
CA ALA A 110 -1.95 -0.59 9.68
C ALA A 110 -2.26 -1.90 8.96
N ALA A 111 -1.37 -2.39 8.10
CA ALA A 111 -1.58 -3.63 7.36
C ALA A 111 -0.39 -4.57 7.49
N ASP A 112 -0.67 -5.87 7.34
CA ASP A 112 0.36 -6.88 7.33
C ASP A 112 1.15 -6.76 6.04
N TRP A 113 2.41 -6.34 6.14
CA TRP A 113 3.28 -6.12 4.97
C TRP A 113 3.67 -7.44 4.29
N ASP A 114 3.64 -8.57 4.99
CA ASP A 114 3.90 -9.87 4.40
C ASP A 114 2.74 -10.30 3.46
N VAL A 115 1.55 -9.72 3.66
CA VAL A 115 0.36 -9.90 2.80
C VAL A 115 0.23 -8.76 1.78
N LEU A 116 0.35 -7.51 2.22
CA LEU A 116 0.18 -6.31 1.41
C LEU A 116 1.31 -6.13 0.38
N GLY A 117 2.54 -6.43 0.76
CA GLY A 117 3.71 -6.28 -0.11
C GLY A 117 3.57 -7.03 -1.44
N PRO A 118 3.27 -8.35 -1.42
CA PRO A 118 3.03 -9.12 -2.65
C PRO A 118 1.84 -8.61 -3.48
N ILE A 119 0.79 -8.11 -2.82
CA ILE A 119 -0.38 -7.49 -3.48
C ILE A 119 0.05 -6.25 -4.24
N LEU A 120 0.83 -5.35 -3.64
CA LEU A 120 1.33 -4.13 -4.30
C LEU A 120 2.39 -4.42 -5.36
N LEU A 121 3.23 -5.43 -5.13
CA LEU A 121 4.27 -5.84 -6.08
C LEU A 121 3.68 -6.24 -7.42
N ARG A 122 2.58 -7.02 -7.42
CA ARG A 122 1.88 -7.45 -8.65
C ARG A 122 0.80 -6.49 -9.09
N TRP A 123 -0.05 -6.07 -8.15
CA TRP A 123 -1.19 -5.17 -8.32
C TRP A 123 -2.10 -5.54 -9.51
N SER A 124 -2.42 -6.83 -9.65
CA SER A 124 -3.30 -7.33 -10.70
C SER A 124 -4.78 -7.02 -10.41
N ARG A 125 -5.66 -7.35 -11.37
CA ARG A 125 -7.11 -7.24 -11.19
C ARG A 125 -7.61 -8.12 -10.02
N GLU A 126 -7.01 -9.29 -9.83
CA GLU A 126 -7.30 -10.22 -8.74
C GLU A 126 -6.83 -9.64 -7.40
N ASP A 127 -5.63 -9.07 -7.35
CA ASP A 127 -5.08 -8.44 -6.15
C ASP A 127 -5.93 -7.24 -5.71
N LYS A 128 -6.37 -6.40 -6.66
CA LYS A 128 -7.35 -5.33 -6.41
C LYS A 128 -8.67 -5.89 -5.85
N ARG A 129 -9.19 -6.97 -6.44
CA ARG A 129 -10.44 -7.61 -5.98
C ARG A 129 -10.34 -8.12 -4.56
N ARG A 130 -9.20 -8.71 -4.16
CA ARG A 130 -8.97 -9.15 -2.77
C ARG A 130 -9.10 -8.01 -1.77
N VAL A 131 -8.55 -6.83 -2.08
CA VAL A 131 -8.71 -5.64 -1.23
C VAL A 131 -10.19 -5.24 -1.12
N LEU A 132 -10.95 -5.33 -2.21
CA LEU A 132 -12.39 -5.06 -2.20
C LEU A 132 -13.18 -6.11 -1.39
N GLU A 133 -12.85 -7.39 -1.53
CA GLU A 133 -13.45 -8.49 -0.77
C GLU A 133 -13.22 -8.32 0.73
N ASP A 134 -11.98 -8.03 1.15
CA ASP A 134 -11.63 -7.76 2.54
C ASP A 134 -12.41 -6.57 3.12
N TYR A 135 -12.63 -5.52 2.31
CA TYR A 135 -13.42 -4.35 2.68
C TYR A 135 -14.87 -4.74 3.00
N TYR A 136 -15.56 -5.45 2.11
CA TYR A 136 -16.97 -5.82 2.35
C TYR A 136 -17.15 -6.91 3.40
N LEU A 137 -16.23 -7.88 3.50
CA LEU A 137 -16.29 -8.89 4.56
C LEU A 137 -16.18 -8.27 5.97
N LYS A 138 -15.57 -7.08 6.07
CA LYS A 138 -15.53 -6.31 7.29
C LYS A 138 -16.79 -5.44 7.46
N SER A 139 -17.22 -4.72 6.42
CA SER A 139 -18.44 -3.89 6.49
C SER A 139 -19.71 -4.69 6.78
N SER A 140 -19.87 -5.88 6.18
CA SER A 140 -21.04 -6.74 6.43
C SER A 140 -21.11 -7.24 7.88
N ARG A 141 -19.96 -7.39 8.54
CA ARG A 141 -19.90 -7.70 9.98
C ARG A 141 -20.33 -6.50 10.83
N LEU A 142 -19.90 -5.30 10.47
CA LEU A 142 -20.28 -4.07 11.17
C LEU A 142 -21.79 -3.82 11.10
N ASP A 143 -22.42 -4.11 9.95
CA ASP A 143 -23.88 -4.01 9.79
C ASP A 143 -24.63 -5.01 10.68
N SER A 144 -24.09 -6.21 10.88
CA SER A 144 -24.69 -7.23 11.76
C SER A 144 -24.50 -6.96 13.26
N GLU A 145 -23.39 -6.33 13.66
CA GLU A 145 -23.11 -6.00 15.07
C GLU A 145 -23.84 -4.72 15.54
N SER A 146 -24.17 -3.81 14.61
CA SER A 146 -24.91 -2.57 14.92
C SER A 146 -26.43 -2.78 15.04
N ALA A 147 -26.91 -3.98 14.74
CA ALA A 147 -28.33 -4.36 14.78
C ALA A 147 -28.75 -5.10 16.07
N VAL A 148 -27.85 -5.14 17.07
CA VAL A 148 -28.04 -5.77 18.40
C VAL A 148 -27.91 -4.71 19.49
#